data_AF-A0A535EDN1-F1
#
_entry.id   AF-A0A535EDN1-F1
#
_cell.length_a   1.000
_cell.length_b   1.000
_cell.length_c   1.000
_cell.angle_alpha   90.00
_cell.angle_beta   90.00
_cell.angle_gamma   90.00
#
_symmetry.space_group_name_H-M   'P 1'
#
loop_
_entity.id
_entity.type
_entity.pdbx_description
1 polymer ?
#
loop_
_entity_poly.entity_id
_entity_poly.type
_entity_poly.pdbx_seq_one_letter_code
_entity_poly.pdbx_strand_id
1 'polypeptide(L)'
;MGKKRIQAQSRNQRQVRQVRQVRPKNVPAPAATGGDQRKQRQRYVESGGMLQGYAPETVVRIGYISGAVALACVLIAVGLFLLLLRPYGWFVATVAGVVWAAPIVFGLSFLAPGFRLALQDRKLEPRMVQGQLMGASEASTSIGLGMLMVKTRGGVEQYLVTPERMSKVPGNQVNVILTVTPKLRHVRSVGVMGQRMVGRPEQPVPEVLKRLRLMPILTPVALAAAAIIGVDVVAVLPLKPDLLHGIAAIVAGAALAGAVFGVSHLLQRRLYDEVQALMPGGMR
;
A
#
# COMPACT_ATOMS: atom_id res chain seq x y z
N MET A 1 39.23 51.07 15.09
CA MET A 1 37.89 50.51 14.82
C MET A 1 37.99 49.00 14.53
N GLY A 2 37.82 48.10 15.51
CA GLY A 2 38.01 46.66 15.23
C GLY A 2 37.37 45.64 16.18
N LYS A 3 36.67 46.05 17.25
CA LYS A 3 36.18 45.11 18.28
C LYS A 3 34.71 44.70 18.14
N LYS A 4 33.91 45.37 17.29
CA LYS A 4 32.46 45.06 17.14
C LYS A 4 32.11 43.95 16.14
N ARG A 5 33.00 43.58 15.20
CA ARG A 5 32.71 42.52 14.21
C ARG A 5 32.93 41.10 14.72
N ILE A 6 33.87 40.88 15.64
CA ILE A 6 34.22 39.53 16.13
C ILE A 6 33.15 38.99 17.12
N GLN A 7 32.47 39.86 17.86
CA GLN A 7 31.36 39.48 18.74
C GLN A 7 30.07 39.11 18.00
N ALA A 8 29.84 39.67 16.80
CA ALA A 8 28.68 39.32 15.98
C ALA A 8 28.84 37.94 15.29
N GLN A 9 30.05 37.62 14.81
CA GLN A 9 30.33 36.31 14.20
C GLN A 9 30.30 35.16 15.21
N SER A 10 30.78 35.38 16.43
CA SER A 10 30.76 34.35 17.50
C SER A 10 29.35 34.09 18.06
N ARG A 11 28.45 35.09 18.05
CA ARG A 11 27.03 34.88 18.36
C ARG A 11 26.31 34.07 17.28
N ASN A 12 26.57 34.34 16.01
CA ASN A 12 25.97 33.58 14.91
C ASN A 12 26.50 32.13 14.85
N GLN A 13 27.80 31.89 15.10
CA GLN A 13 28.33 30.52 15.16
C GLN A 13 27.80 29.70 16.35
N ARG A 14 27.50 30.34 17.50
CA ARG A 14 26.86 29.64 18.63
C ARG A 14 25.38 29.38 18.41
N GLN A 15 24.67 30.18 17.61
CA GLN A 15 23.29 29.90 17.21
C GLN A 15 23.18 28.76 16.18
N VAL A 16 24.16 28.60 15.28
CA VAL A 16 24.19 27.48 14.31
C VAL A 16 24.49 26.13 14.98
N ARG A 17 25.12 26.11 16.17
CA ARG A 17 25.37 24.88 16.94
C ARG A 17 24.21 24.49 17.87
N GLN A 18 23.16 25.31 17.95
CA GLN A 18 21.90 25.01 18.64
C GLN A 18 20.80 24.55 17.68
N VAL A 19 21.16 23.83 16.61
CA VAL A 19 20.24 22.87 15.98
C VAL A 19 20.06 21.74 16.99
N ARG A 20 19.28 22.05 18.02
CA ARG A 20 18.77 21.12 19.02
C ARG A 20 18.17 20.00 18.21
N GLN A 21 18.82 18.84 18.25
CA GLN A 21 18.24 17.57 17.84
C GLN A 21 16.85 17.52 18.45
N VAL A 22 15.85 17.85 17.64
CA VAL A 22 14.47 17.52 17.92
C VAL A 22 14.47 16.02 17.69
N ARG A 23 14.85 15.28 18.75
CA ARG A 23 14.39 13.90 18.90
C ARG A 23 12.92 13.96 18.51
N PRO A 24 12.45 13.20 17.51
CA PRO A 24 11.01 13.03 17.36
C PRO A 24 10.58 12.51 18.72
N LYS A 25 9.94 13.38 19.50
CA LYS A 25 9.25 12.99 20.71
C LYS A 25 8.36 11.88 20.19
N ASN A 26 8.64 10.65 20.60
CA ASN A 26 7.83 9.48 20.30
C ASN A 26 6.40 9.95 20.48
N VAL A 27 5.74 10.27 19.37
CA VAL A 27 4.31 10.50 19.38
C VAL A 27 3.86 9.11 19.76
N PRO A 28 3.29 8.91 20.97
CA PRO A 28 2.79 7.60 21.31
C PRO A 28 1.83 7.28 20.17
N ALA A 29 2.13 6.23 19.39
CA ALA A 29 1.09 5.59 18.64
C ALA A 29 0.01 5.35 19.70
N PRO A 30 -1.16 6.00 19.60
CA PRO A 30 -2.14 5.91 20.66
C PRO A 30 -2.37 4.42 20.85
N ALA A 31 -2.12 3.95 22.08
CA ALA A 31 -2.38 2.58 22.47
C ALA A 31 -3.87 2.38 22.27
N ALA A 32 -4.23 1.92 21.08
CA ALA A 32 -5.59 1.92 20.61
C ALA A 32 -6.29 0.80 21.38
N THR A 33 -7.00 1.20 22.45
CA THR A 33 -8.08 0.43 23.04
C THR A 33 -8.97 -0.08 21.90
N GLY A 34 -9.42 -1.33 21.96
CA GLY A 34 -10.01 -2.03 20.80
C GLY A 34 -11.16 -1.31 20.08
N GLY A 35 -11.82 -0.34 20.73
CA GLY A 35 -12.81 0.56 20.11
C GLY A 35 -12.22 1.58 19.14
N ASP A 36 -11.02 2.11 19.41
CA ASP A 36 -10.34 3.07 18.54
C ASP A 36 -9.78 2.39 17.29
N GLN A 37 -9.34 1.13 17.39
CA GLN A 37 -8.92 0.36 16.22
C GLN A 37 -10.08 0.07 15.26
N ARG A 38 -11.29 -0.22 15.77
CA ARG A 38 -12.47 -0.42 14.93
C ARG A 38 -12.85 0.86 14.19
N LYS A 39 -12.88 2.00 14.89
CA LYS A 39 -13.13 3.32 14.26
C LYS A 39 -12.05 3.69 13.25
N GLN A 40 -10.79 3.37 13.53
CA GLN A 40 -9.68 3.61 12.62
C GLN A 40 -9.79 2.72 11.35
N ARG A 41 -10.15 1.44 11.50
CA ARG A 41 -10.40 0.53 10.38
C ARG A 41 -11.60 0.98 9.53
N GLN A 42 -12.68 1.42 10.18
CA GLN A 42 -13.85 1.97 9.48
C GLN A 42 -13.47 3.21 8.67
N ARG A 43 -12.75 4.17 9.27
CA ARG A 43 -12.25 5.36 8.55
C ARG A 43 -11.34 5.00 7.39
N TYR A 44 -10.50 3.97 7.54
CA TYR A 44 -9.63 3.48 6.48
C TYR A 44 -10.45 2.91 5.31
N VAL A 45 -11.41 2.03 5.59
CA VAL A 45 -12.30 1.44 4.57
C VAL A 45 -13.18 2.51 3.91
N GLU A 46 -13.73 3.44 4.68
CA GLU A 46 -14.51 4.59 4.20
C GLU A 46 -13.71 5.49 3.26
N SER A 47 -12.40 5.61 3.48
CA SER A 47 -11.50 6.39 2.62
C SER A 47 -10.98 5.62 1.39
N GLY A 48 -11.48 4.40 1.14
CA GLY A 48 -11.07 3.58 -0.01
C GLY A 48 -9.98 2.55 0.28
N GLY A 49 -9.61 2.37 1.54
CA GLY A 49 -8.65 1.36 1.97
C GLY A 49 -7.31 1.50 1.26
N MET A 50 -6.86 0.42 0.60
CA MET A 50 -5.58 0.40 -0.12
C MET A 50 -5.53 1.34 -1.34
N LEU A 51 -6.70 1.76 -1.83
CA LEU A 51 -6.83 2.64 -2.99
C LEU A 51 -7.00 4.11 -2.59
N GLN A 52 -6.90 4.43 -1.30
CA GLN A 52 -6.89 5.79 -0.80
C GLN A 52 -5.74 6.60 -1.43
N GLY A 53 -6.03 7.81 -1.88
CA GLY A 53 -5.07 8.75 -2.46
C GLY A 53 -4.81 8.57 -3.96
N TYR A 54 -5.24 7.47 -4.57
CA TYR A 54 -5.13 7.28 -6.02
C TYR A 54 -6.16 8.09 -6.79
N ALA A 55 -5.82 8.47 -8.02
CA ALA A 55 -6.74 9.17 -8.90
C ALA A 55 -7.98 8.30 -9.18
N PRO A 56 -9.22 8.84 -9.11
CA PRO A 56 -10.43 8.09 -9.38
C PRO A 56 -10.40 7.38 -10.75
N GLU A 57 -9.81 7.99 -11.77
CA GLU A 57 -9.68 7.41 -13.11
C GLU A 57 -8.78 6.17 -13.10
N THR A 58 -7.68 6.22 -12.37
CA THR A 58 -6.75 5.09 -12.22
C THR A 58 -7.40 3.95 -11.46
N VAL A 59 -8.10 4.25 -10.37
CA VAL A 59 -8.83 3.25 -9.58
C VAL A 59 -9.91 2.55 -10.43
N VAL A 60 -10.63 3.30 -11.26
CA VAL A 60 -11.63 2.74 -12.17
C VAL A 60 -10.99 1.83 -13.22
N ARG A 61 -9.86 2.23 -13.81
CA ARG A 61 -9.11 1.38 -14.76
C ARG A 61 -8.63 0.09 -14.10
N ILE A 62 -8.07 0.18 -12.90
CA ILE A 62 -7.65 -1.00 -12.11
C ILE A 62 -8.86 -1.90 -11.84
N GLY A 63 -10.01 -1.32 -11.49
CA GLY A 63 -11.26 -2.05 -11.32
C GLY A 63 -11.65 -2.84 -12.58
N TYR A 64 -11.66 -2.21 -13.75
CA TYR A 64 -11.98 -2.90 -15.00
C TYR A 64 -10.97 -4.00 -15.37
N ILE A 65 -9.66 -3.73 -15.23
CA ILE A 65 -8.62 -4.72 -15.50
C ILE A 65 -8.77 -5.92 -14.54
N SER A 66 -8.99 -5.65 -13.26
CA SER A 66 -9.19 -6.71 -12.26
C SER A 66 -10.45 -7.53 -12.55
N GLY A 67 -11.53 -6.89 -13.01
CA GLY A 67 -12.76 -7.58 -13.43
C GLY A 67 -12.53 -8.45 -14.66
N ALA A 68 -11.77 -7.98 -15.65
CA ALA A 68 -11.41 -8.76 -16.83
C ALA A 68 -10.52 -9.97 -16.45
N VAL A 69 -9.57 -9.79 -15.55
CA VAL A 69 -8.73 -10.90 -15.03
C VAL A 69 -9.57 -11.90 -14.25
N ALA A 70 -10.50 -11.43 -13.40
CA ALA A 70 -11.41 -12.32 -12.68
C ALA A 70 -12.29 -13.12 -13.64
N LEU A 71 -12.81 -12.49 -14.70
CA LEU A 71 -13.58 -13.17 -15.73
C LEU A 71 -12.72 -14.23 -16.46
N ALA A 72 -11.49 -13.87 -16.86
CA ALA A 72 -10.57 -14.82 -17.47
C ALA A 72 -10.26 -16.01 -16.55
N CYS A 73 -10.07 -15.74 -15.25
CA CYS A 73 -9.87 -16.74 -14.21
C CYS A 73 -11.06 -17.72 -14.14
N VAL A 74 -12.30 -17.20 -14.15
CA VAL A 74 -13.52 -18.03 -14.19
C VAL A 74 -13.62 -18.84 -15.47
N LEU A 75 -13.34 -18.23 -16.63
CA LEU A 75 -13.41 -18.92 -17.91
C LEU A 75 -12.39 -20.07 -18.00
N ILE A 76 -11.17 -19.86 -17.48
CA ILE A 76 -10.15 -20.91 -17.41
C ILE A 76 -10.59 -22.02 -16.46
N ALA A 77 -11.11 -21.67 -15.27
CA ALA A 77 -11.62 -22.65 -14.31
C ALA A 77 -12.74 -23.49 -14.91
N VAL A 78 -13.73 -22.86 -15.56
CA VAL A 78 -14.84 -23.54 -16.23
C VAL A 78 -14.33 -24.40 -17.38
N GLY A 79 -13.38 -23.91 -18.18
CA GLY A 79 -12.76 -24.67 -19.27
C GLY A 79 -12.06 -25.93 -18.76
N LEU A 80 -11.20 -25.80 -17.74
CA LEU A 80 -10.54 -26.93 -17.08
C LEU A 80 -11.56 -27.91 -16.49
N PHE A 81 -12.60 -27.40 -15.86
CA PHE A 81 -13.63 -28.21 -15.22
C PHE A 81 -14.44 -29.02 -16.24
N LEU A 82 -14.87 -28.39 -17.33
CA LEU A 82 -15.70 -29.01 -18.36
C LEU A 82 -14.90 -29.95 -19.29
N LEU A 83 -13.64 -29.63 -19.57
CA LEU A 83 -12.81 -30.39 -20.52
C LEU A 83 -11.94 -31.47 -19.86
N LEU A 84 -11.37 -31.21 -18.68
CA LEU A 84 -10.34 -32.07 -18.08
C LEU A 84 -10.82 -32.79 -16.81
N LEU A 85 -11.62 -32.15 -15.95
CA LEU A 85 -12.01 -32.72 -14.65
C LEU A 85 -13.34 -33.48 -14.68
N ARG A 86 -14.12 -33.40 -15.77
CA ARG A 86 -15.39 -34.13 -15.93
C ARG A 86 -15.31 -35.66 -15.68
N PRO A 87 -14.22 -36.40 -15.99
CA PRO A 87 -14.11 -37.81 -15.62
C PRO A 87 -13.71 -38.08 -14.16
N TYR A 88 -13.34 -37.06 -13.39
CA TYR A 88 -12.90 -37.17 -12.00
C TYR A 88 -14.01 -36.80 -11.00
N GLY A 89 -13.98 -37.37 -9.80
CA GLY A 89 -15.10 -37.33 -8.87
C GLY A 89 -15.47 -35.93 -8.38
N TRP A 90 -16.71 -35.79 -7.91
CA TRP A 90 -17.31 -34.51 -7.52
C TRP A 90 -16.54 -33.81 -6.38
N PHE A 91 -15.82 -34.58 -5.55
CA PHE A 91 -15.07 -34.05 -4.41
C PHE A 91 -13.84 -33.26 -4.85
N VAL A 92 -13.02 -33.80 -5.76
CA VAL A 92 -11.86 -33.10 -6.35
C VAL A 92 -12.31 -31.84 -7.08
N ALA A 93 -13.41 -31.96 -7.82
CA ALA A 93 -14.07 -30.84 -8.49
C ALA A 93 -14.43 -29.70 -7.51
N THR A 94 -15.00 -30.03 -6.35
CA THR A 94 -15.38 -29.03 -5.33
C THR A 94 -14.14 -28.34 -4.75
N VAL A 95 -13.08 -29.10 -4.44
CA VAL A 95 -11.82 -28.55 -3.92
C VAL A 95 -11.17 -27.59 -4.93
N ALA A 96 -11.08 -27.98 -6.20
CA ALA A 96 -10.57 -27.12 -7.26
C ALA A 96 -11.41 -25.84 -7.42
N GLY A 97 -12.74 -25.96 -7.38
CA GLY A 97 -13.64 -24.81 -7.44
C GLY A 97 -13.41 -23.80 -6.31
N VAL A 98 -13.21 -24.27 -5.07
CA VAL A 98 -12.92 -23.38 -3.92
C VAL A 98 -11.59 -22.64 -4.10
N VAL A 99 -10.55 -23.35 -4.57
CA VAL A 99 -9.22 -22.74 -4.78
C VAL A 99 -9.23 -21.70 -5.89
N TRP A 100 -9.95 -21.94 -6.98
CA TRP A 100 -10.14 -20.95 -8.05
C TRP A 100 -11.02 -19.76 -7.62
N ALA A 101 -11.97 -19.97 -6.70
CA ALA A 101 -12.80 -18.89 -6.18
C ALA A 101 -12.02 -17.95 -5.23
N ALA A 102 -11.05 -18.47 -4.47
CA ALA A 102 -10.36 -17.70 -3.43
C ALA A 102 -9.72 -16.39 -3.96
N PRO A 103 -8.92 -16.37 -5.04
CA PRO A 103 -8.31 -15.13 -5.56
C PRO A 103 -9.35 -14.09 -6.01
N ILE A 104 -10.49 -14.55 -6.55
CA ILE A 104 -11.59 -13.70 -7.00
C ILE A 104 -12.25 -13.03 -5.79
N VAL A 105 -12.56 -13.80 -4.76
CA VAL A 105 -13.19 -13.29 -3.52
C VAL A 105 -12.27 -12.30 -2.80
N PHE A 106 -10.97 -12.62 -2.69
CA PHE A 106 -9.99 -11.72 -2.09
C PHE A 106 -9.84 -10.43 -2.91
N GLY A 107 -9.67 -10.55 -4.22
CA GLY A 107 -9.56 -9.39 -5.13
C GLY A 107 -10.77 -8.47 -5.02
N LEU A 108 -11.99 -9.02 -5.05
CA LEU A 108 -13.22 -8.25 -4.87
C LEU A 108 -13.26 -7.57 -3.51
N SER A 109 -12.88 -8.26 -2.43
CA SER A 109 -12.91 -7.70 -1.07
C SER A 109 -12.00 -6.48 -0.91
N PHE A 110 -10.85 -6.46 -1.59
CA PHE A 110 -9.92 -5.34 -1.52
C PHE A 110 -10.24 -4.20 -2.51
N LEU A 111 -10.71 -4.52 -3.72
CA LEU A 111 -10.91 -3.52 -4.79
C LEU A 111 -12.32 -2.92 -4.80
N ALA A 112 -13.36 -3.70 -4.46
CA ALA A 112 -14.75 -3.24 -4.52
C ALA A 112 -15.03 -1.95 -3.72
N PRO A 113 -14.56 -1.78 -2.45
CA PRO A 113 -14.83 -0.56 -1.71
C PRO A 113 -14.20 0.67 -2.38
N GLY A 114 -12.93 0.56 -2.82
CA GLY A 114 -12.24 1.65 -3.50
C GLY A 114 -12.86 1.99 -4.86
N PHE A 115 -13.26 0.98 -5.64
CA PHE A 115 -13.91 1.16 -6.93
C PHE A 115 -15.27 1.87 -6.79
N ARG A 116 -16.10 1.46 -5.81
CA ARG A 116 -17.39 2.11 -5.53
C ARG A 116 -17.20 3.58 -5.15
N LEU A 117 -16.19 3.88 -4.33
CA LEU A 117 -15.89 5.26 -3.93
C LEU A 117 -15.34 6.08 -5.09
N ALA A 118 -14.53 5.49 -5.98
CA ALA A 118 -14.05 6.13 -7.20
C ALA A 118 -15.19 6.57 -8.13
N LEU A 119 -16.19 5.70 -8.33
CA LEU A 119 -17.37 6.00 -9.13
C LEU A 119 -18.21 7.14 -8.53
N GLN A 120 -18.24 7.25 -7.20
CA GLN A 120 -18.94 8.32 -6.50
C GLN A 120 -18.16 9.65 -6.57
N ASP A 121 -16.83 9.61 -6.40
CA ASP A 121 -15.97 10.80 -6.47
C ASP A 121 -15.99 11.47 -7.85
N ARG A 122 -16.17 10.70 -8.94
CA ARG A 122 -16.33 11.28 -10.29
C ARG A 122 -17.54 12.20 -10.44
N LYS A 123 -18.54 12.07 -9.56
CA LYS A 123 -19.78 12.86 -9.58
C LYS A 123 -19.77 14.02 -8.60
N LEU A 124 -18.75 14.12 -7.75
CA LEU A 124 -18.68 15.10 -6.67
C LEU A 124 -17.65 16.17 -7.00
N GLU A 125 -17.95 17.40 -6.56
CA GLU A 125 -16.99 18.49 -6.72
C GLU A 125 -15.79 18.34 -5.77
N PRO A 126 -14.59 18.76 -6.20
CA PRO A 126 -13.40 18.69 -5.36
C PRO A 126 -13.53 19.66 -4.16
N ARG A 127 -13.16 19.19 -2.97
CA ARG A 127 -13.11 20.01 -1.77
C ARG A 127 -11.77 20.72 -1.68
N MET A 128 -11.80 22.02 -1.38
CA MET A 128 -10.58 22.77 -1.05
C MET A 128 -10.29 22.66 0.45
N VAL A 129 -9.07 22.27 0.79
CA VAL A 129 -8.55 22.15 2.15
C VAL A 129 -7.37 23.10 2.28
N GLN A 130 -7.48 24.06 3.20
CA GLN A 130 -6.43 25.04 3.46
C GLN A 130 -5.87 24.82 4.86
N GLY A 131 -4.55 24.83 4.98
CA GLY A 131 -3.89 24.68 6.28
C GLY A 131 -2.38 24.86 6.22
N GLN A 132 -1.75 24.71 7.38
CA GLN A 132 -0.30 24.81 7.52
C GLN A 132 0.34 23.43 7.34
N LEU A 133 1.35 23.32 6.48
CA LEU A 133 2.12 22.09 6.32
C LEU A 133 2.91 21.81 7.61
N MET A 134 2.69 20.63 8.19
CA MET A 134 3.44 20.14 9.34
C MET A 134 4.59 19.20 8.94
N GLY A 135 4.43 18.47 7.85
CA GLY A 135 5.42 17.52 7.38
C GLY A 135 5.10 16.96 6.00
N ALA A 136 6.15 16.63 5.25
CA ALA A 136 6.07 16.04 3.93
C ALA A 136 7.07 14.89 3.83
N SER A 137 6.57 13.71 3.48
CA SER A 137 7.38 12.49 3.31
C SER A 137 7.12 11.88 1.94
N GLU A 138 8.19 11.49 1.23
CA GLU A 138 8.09 10.72 -0.04
C GLU A 138 7.74 9.24 0.20
N ALA A 139 7.82 8.79 1.45
CA ALA A 139 7.35 7.48 1.88
C ALA A 139 5.94 7.61 2.48
N SER A 140 4.99 6.84 1.95
CA SER A 140 3.66 6.66 2.53
C SER A 140 3.27 5.19 2.62
N THR A 141 2.12 4.94 3.26
CA THR A 141 1.49 3.61 3.35
C THR A 141 0.95 3.11 2.01
N SER A 142 0.72 4.00 1.05
CA SER A 142 0.23 3.65 -0.29
C SER A 142 1.38 3.65 -1.29
N ILE A 143 1.43 2.59 -2.11
CA ILE A 143 2.51 2.39 -3.07
C ILE A 143 2.58 3.56 -4.06
N GLY A 144 3.77 4.12 -4.25
CA GLY A 144 3.98 5.21 -5.22
C GLY A 144 3.35 6.56 -4.82
N LEU A 145 2.81 6.70 -3.60
CA LEU A 145 2.34 7.98 -3.07
C LEU A 145 3.27 8.45 -1.94
N GLY A 146 3.47 9.76 -1.83
CA GLY A 146 4.00 10.44 -0.66
C GLY A 146 2.89 10.84 0.31
N MET A 147 3.27 11.33 1.49
CA MET A 147 2.37 11.74 2.55
C MET A 147 2.60 13.23 2.88
N LEU A 148 1.51 14.00 2.89
CA LEU A 148 1.47 15.37 3.42
C LEU A 148 0.64 15.41 4.70
N MET A 149 1.22 15.98 5.74
CA MET A 149 0.52 16.29 6.99
C MET A 149 0.20 17.78 7.01
N VAL A 150 -1.09 18.11 7.03
CA VAL A 150 -1.58 19.49 7.03
C VAL A 150 -2.40 19.75 8.29
N LYS A 151 -2.04 20.80 9.03
CA LYS A 151 -2.81 21.31 10.14
C LYS A 151 -3.89 22.25 9.62
N THR A 152 -5.13 21.79 9.64
CA THR A 152 -6.32 22.57 9.31
C THR A 152 -6.97 23.12 10.59
N ARG A 153 -8.02 23.94 10.46
CA ARG A 153 -8.80 24.41 11.61
C ARG A 153 -9.45 23.27 12.40
N GLY A 154 -9.69 22.12 11.76
CA GLY A 154 -10.32 20.93 12.36
C GLY A 154 -9.34 19.93 12.97
N GLY A 155 -8.02 20.18 12.91
CA GLY A 155 -6.99 19.28 13.42
C GLY A 155 -5.89 18.99 12.42
N VAL A 156 -5.13 17.91 12.66
CA VAL A 156 -4.06 17.47 11.75
C VAL A 156 -4.59 16.38 10.83
N GLU A 157 -4.61 16.65 9.53
CA GLU A 157 -5.06 15.74 8.51
C GLU A 157 -3.87 15.22 7.68
N GLN A 158 -3.93 13.94 7.31
CA GLN A 158 -2.94 13.28 6.47
C GLN A 158 -3.53 13.04 5.08
N TYR A 159 -2.80 13.46 4.05
CA TYR A 159 -3.15 13.30 2.65
C TYR A 159 -2.06 12.54 1.91
N LEU A 160 -2.48 11.67 1.00
CA LEU A 160 -1.59 10.91 0.12
C LEU A 160 -1.48 11.63 -1.21
N VAL A 161 -0.25 11.89 -1.67
CA VAL A 161 0.05 12.80 -2.77
C VAL A 161 1.03 12.15 -3.74
N THR A 162 0.85 12.38 -5.04
CA THR A 162 1.78 11.85 -6.04
C THR A 162 3.16 12.50 -5.95
N PRO A 163 4.26 11.79 -6.29
CA PRO A 163 5.62 12.32 -6.21
C PRO A 163 5.81 13.63 -6.98
N GLU A 164 5.22 13.73 -8.16
CA GLU A 164 5.21 14.95 -8.98
C GLU A 164 4.64 16.17 -8.25
N ARG A 165 3.62 15.96 -7.41
CA ARG A 165 2.97 17.01 -6.62
C ARG A 165 3.71 17.27 -5.31
N MET A 166 4.40 16.27 -4.77
CA MET A 166 5.28 16.40 -3.59
C MET A 166 6.51 17.27 -3.88
N SER A 167 7.08 17.19 -5.08
CA SER A 167 8.22 18.04 -5.49
C SER A 167 7.94 19.54 -5.38
N LYS A 168 6.65 19.91 -5.51
CA LYS A 168 6.16 21.30 -5.41
C LYS A 168 5.96 21.77 -3.97
N VAL A 169 6.05 20.87 -2.99
CA VAL A 169 5.81 21.17 -1.58
C VAL A 169 7.14 21.43 -0.87
N PRO A 170 7.33 22.61 -0.26
CA PRO A 170 8.54 22.90 0.48
C PRO A 170 8.63 22.07 1.76
N GLY A 171 9.85 21.70 2.17
CA GLY A 171 10.10 21.00 3.43
C GLY A 171 9.94 21.85 4.70
N ASN A 172 9.51 23.11 4.55
CA ASN A 172 9.33 24.07 5.64
C ASN A 172 7.85 24.26 5.98
N GLN A 173 7.54 24.83 7.15
CA GLN A 173 6.16 25.10 7.56
C GLN A 173 5.53 26.22 6.72
N VAL A 174 4.84 25.86 5.64
CA VAL A 174 4.21 26.81 4.71
C VAL A 174 2.71 26.55 4.64
N ASN A 175 1.92 27.59 4.37
CA ASN A 175 0.49 27.44 4.13
C ASN A 175 0.25 26.81 2.77
N VAL A 176 -0.57 25.75 2.73
CA VAL A 176 -0.85 24.96 1.53
C VAL A 176 -2.35 24.89 1.33
N ILE A 177 -2.76 25.01 0.07
CA ILE A 177 -4.11 24.78 -0.42
C ILE A 177 -4.09 23.47 -1.21
N LEU A 178 -4.86 22.50 -0.74
CA LEU A 178 -5.05 21.21 -1.39
C LEU A 178 -6.44 21.17 -1.99
N THR A 179 -6.54 20.78 -3.25
CA THR A 179 -7.82 20.44 -3.87
C THR A 179 -7.94 18.92 -3.86
N VAL A 180 -8.89 18.38 -3.10
CA VAL A 180 -8.97 16.97 -2.76
C VAL A 180 -10.32 16.38 -3.14
N THR A 181 -10.36 15.14 -3.64
CA THR A 181 -11.64 14.43 -3.81
C THR A 181 -12.24 14.01 -2.46
N PRO A 182 -13.56 14.08 -2.28
CA PRO A 182 -14.17 13.93 -0.97
C PRO A 182 -14.05 12.53 -0.36
N LYS A 183 -14.07 11.45 -1.15
CA LYS A 183 -14.09 10.07 -0.61
C LYS A 183 -12.72 9.41 -0.65
N LEU A 184 -12.10 9.31 -1.83
CA LEU A 184 -10.76 8.70 -1.99
C LEU A 184 -9.64 9.58 -1.44
N ARG A 185 -9.94 10.83 -1.06
CA ARG A 185 -8.96 11.80 -0.57
C ARG A 185 -7.78 12.01 -1.53
N HIS A 186 -8.05 11.89 -2.83
CA HIS A 186 -7.04 12.11 -3.86
C HIS A 186 -6.75 13.60 -4.00
N VAL A 187 -5.49 13.99 -3.80
CA VAL A 187 -5.06 15.39 -3.89
C VAL A 187 -4.85 15.77 -5.35
N ARG A 188 -5.85 16.36 -6.02
CA ARG A 188 -5.85 16.77 -7.43
C ARG A 188 -4.85 17.90 -7.73
N SER A 189 -4.72 18.87 -6.83
CA SER A 189 -3.75 19.96 -6.96
C SER A 189 -3.23 20.42 -5.60
N VAL A 190 -1.96 20.84 -5.59
CA VAL A 190 -1.29 21.41 -4.42
C VAL A 190 -0.83 22.81 -4.79
N GLY A 191 -1.38 23.81 -4.11
CA GLY A 191 -0.96 25.20 -4.19
C GLY A 191 -0.23 25.60 -2.91
N VAL A 192 0.96 26.18 -3.04
CA VAL A 192 1.72 26.71 -1.90
C VAL A 192 1.45 28.21 -1.82
N MET A 193 0.94 28.67 -0.69
CA MET A 193 0.68 30.08 -0.42
C MET A 193 1.93 30.68 0.22
N GLY A 194 2.74 31.40 -0.56
CA GLY A 194 3.98 32.03 -0.10
C GLY A 194 5.06 32.11 -1.18
N GLN A 195 6.28 32.49 -0.79
CA GLN A 195 7.42 32.54 -1.71
C GLN A 195 7.72 31.13 -2.26
N ARG A 196 7.91 31.04 -3.59
CA ARG A 196 8.34 29.82 -4.30
C ARG A 196 9.74 29.46 -3.83
N MET A 197 9.86 28.55 -2.86
CA MET A 197 11.15 28.03 -2.44
C MET A 197 11.45 26.72 -3.17
N VAL A 198 12.75 26.51 -3.36
CA VAL A 198 13.39 25.45 -4.16
C VAL A 198 12.77 24.09 -3.85
N GLY A 199 12.35 23.39 -4.91
CA GLY A 199 11.82 22.03 -4.82
C GLY A 199 12.81 21.11 -4.10
N ARG A 200 12.28 20.23 -3.26
CA ARG A 200 13.11 19.23 -2.58
C ARG A 200 13.76 18.34 -3.64
N PRO A 201 15.09 18.13 -3.62
CA PRO A 201 15.69 17.10 -4.45
C PRO A 201 15.09 15.75 -4.03
N GLU A 202 14.56 15.00 -4.99
CA GLU A 202 13.99 13.67 -4.74
C GLU A 202 15.01 12.85 -3.96
N GLN A 203 14.61 12.29 -2.82
CA GLN A 203 15.51 11.40 -2.12
C GLN A 203 15.52 10.07 -2.88
N PRO A 204 16.69 9.59 -3.35
CA PRO A 204 16.73 8.32 -4.07
C PRO A 204 16.24 7.23 -3.12
N VAL A 205 15.08 6.64 -3.44
CA VAL A 205 14.56 5.51 -2.68
C VAL A 205 15.42 4.28 -3.03
N PRO A 206 16.15 3.68 -2.06
CA PRO A 206 16.91 2.46 -2.28
C PRO A 206 16.07 1.39 -2.96
N GLU A 207 16.65 0.65 -3.90
CA GLU A 207 15.95 -0.42 -4.61
C GLU A 207 15.38 -1.48 -3.67
N VAL A 208 16.05 -1.74 -2.55
CA VAL A 208 15.60 -2.67 -1.51
C VAL A 208 14.23 -2.27 -0.95
N LEU A 209 14.00 -0.96 -0.73
CA LEU A 209 12.69 -0.47 -0.30
C LEU A 209 11.64 -0.59 -1.40
N LYS A 210 12.02 -0.49 -2.69
CA LYS A 210 11.10 -0.75 -3.81
C LYS A 210 10.68 -2.23 -3.83
N ARG A 211 11.62 -3.15 -3.66
CA ARG A 211 11.35 -4.60 -3.60
C ARG A 211 10.49 -4.96 -2.39
N LEU A 212 10.82 -4.45 -1.21
CA LEU A 212 10.06 -4.69 0.01
C LEU A 212 8.61 -4.17 -0.09
N ARG A 213 8.37 -3.05 -0.79
CA ARG A 213 7.02 -2.52 -1.05
C ARG A 213 6.19 -3.42 -1.98
N LEU A 214 6.81 -4.23 -2.82
CA LEU A 214 6.11 -5.15 -3.73
C LEU A 214 5.76 -6.50 -3.09
N MET A 215 6.49 -6.91 -2.04
CA MET A 215 6.28 -8.19 -1.37
C MET A 215 4.84 -8.44 -0.89
N PRO A 216 4.10 -7.47 -0.33
CA PRO A 216 2.71 -7.66 0.09
C PRO A 216 1.73 -7.95 -1.04
N ILE A 217 2.11 -7.68 -2.30
CA ILE A 217 1.29 -7.99 -3.49
C ILE A 217 1.76 -9.30 -4.12
N LEU A 218 3.08 -9.47 -4.30
CA LEU A 218 3.63 -10.67 -4.92
C LEU A 218 3.38 -11.93 -4.10
N THR A 219 3.47 -11.85 -2.78
CA THR A 219 3.29 -13.02 -1.89
C THR A 219 1.90 -13.64 -2.00
N PRO A 220 0.77 -12.91 -1.85
CA PRO A 220 -0.55 -13.50 -1.99
C PRO A 220 -0.83 -13.99 -3.41
N VAL A 221 -0.30 -13.31 -4.45
CA VAL A 221 -0.45 -13.74 -5.84
C VAL A 221 0.30 -15.06 -6.09
N ALA A 222 1.55 -15.16 -5.63
CA ALA A 222 2.34 -16.38 -5.75
C ALA A 222 1.74 -17.54 -4.94
N LEU A 223 1.21 -17.24 -3.74
CA LEU A 223 0.54 -18.24 -2.89
C LEU A 223 -0.73 -18.77 -3.58
N ALA A 224 -1.56 -17.89 -4.12
CA ALA A 224 -2.74 -18.26 -4.89
C ALA A 224 -2.38 -19.13 -6.11
N ALA A 225 -1.38 -18.72 -6.90
CA ALA A 225 -0.93 -19.47 -8.06
C ALA A 225 -0.39 -20.86 -7.66
N ALA A 226 0.41 -20.95 -6.60
CA ALA A 226 0.96 -22.22 -6.11
C ALA A 226 -0.12 -23.16 -5.60
N ALA A 227 -1.14 -22.64 -4.91
CA ALA A 227 -2.29 -23.42 -4.47
C ALA A 227 -3.10 -23.96 -5.67
N ILE A 228 -3.38 -23.12 -6.67
CA ILE A 228 -4.07 -23.51 -7.91
C ILE A 228 -3.29 -24.61 -8.63
N ILE A 229 -2.01 -24.39 -8.89
CA ILE A 229 -1.15 -25.35 -9.60
C ILE A 229 -1.07 -26.67 -8.83
N GLY A 230 -0.91 -26.63 -7.50
CA GLY A 230 -0.84 -27.84 -6.68
C GLY A 230 -2.10 -28.68 -6.73
N VAL A 231 -3.27 -28.03 -6.67
CA VAL A 231 -4.55 -28.72 -6.78
C VAL A 231 -4.79 -29.24 -8.19
N ASP A 232 -4.50 -28.45 -9.22
CA ASP A 232 -4.73 -28.81 -10.62
C ASP A 232 -3.82 -29.98 -11.05
N VAL A 233 -2.55 -30.01 -10.63
CA VAL A 233 -1.63 -31.13 -10.94
C VAL A 233 -2.15 -32.43 -10.34
N VAL A 234 -2.65 -32.40 -9.11
CA VAL A 234 -3.23 -33.59 -8.47
C VAL A 234 -4.57 -33.96 -9.11
N ALA A 235 -5.36 -32.99 -9.54
CA ALA A 235 -6.65 -33.26 -10.18
C ALA A 235 -6.51 -34.03 -11.51
N VAL A 236 -5.38 -33.91 -12.22
CA VAL A 236 -5.12 -34.65 -13.47
C VAL A 236 -4.64 -36.09 -13.23
N LEU A 237 -4.14 -36.40 -12.03
CA LEU A 237 -3.63 -37.73 -11.70
C LEU A 237 -4.79 -38.74 -11.48
N PRO A 238 -4.72 -39.95 -12.07
CA PRO A 238 -5.77 -40.95 -11.92
C PRO A 238 -5.67 -41.69 -10.58
N LEU A 239 -6.07 -41.04 -9.49
CA LEU A 239 -6.05 -41.61 -8.14
C LEU A 239 -7.44 -42.14 -7.77
N LYS A 240 -7.49 -43.36 -7.23
CA LYS A 240 -8.66 -43.94 -6.60
C LYS A 240 -8.28 -44.40 -5.19
N PRO A 241 -9.16 -44.30 -4.19
CA PRO A 241 -10.52 -43.73 -4.19
C PRO A 241 -10.57 -42.19 -4.20
N ASP A 242 -11.72 -41.65 -4.61
CA ASP A 242 -12.00 -40.20 -4.79
C ASP A 242 -11.72 -39.35 -3.53
N LEU A 243 -11.96 -39.92 -2.35
CA LEU A 243 -11.72 -39.25 -1.08
C LEU A 243 -10.22 -39.05 -0.81
N LEU A 244 -9.39 -40.06 -1.07
CA LEU A 244 -7.94 -39.94 -0.98
C LEU A 244 -7.38 -39.01 -2.06
N HIS A 245 -7.99 -39.01 -3.25
CA HIS A 245 -7.64 -38.09 -4.33
C HIS A 245 -7.85 -36.62 -3.93
N GLY A 246 -9.02 -36.29 -3.38
CA GLY A 246 -9.27 -34.91 -2.92
C GLY A 246 -8.41 -34.50 -1.72
N ILE A 247 -8.15 -35.40 -0.77
CA ILE A 247 -7.21 -35.12 0.34
C ILE A 247 -5.81 -34.86 -0.21
N ALA A 248 -5.34 -35.69 -1.16
CA ALA A 248 -4.03 -35.49 -1.79
C ALA A 248 -3.96 -34.14 -2.51
N ALA A 249 -5.05 -33.71 -3.17
CA ALA A 249 -5.11 -32.41 -3.83
C ALA A 249 -4.99 -31.26 -2.82
N ILE A 250 -5.71 -31.33 -1.71
CA ILE A 250 -5.62 -30.34 -0.61
C ILE A 250 -4.20 -30.29 -0.05
N VAL A 251 -3.60 -31.45 0.24
CA VAL A 251 -2.25 -31.55 0.81
C VAL A 251 -1.20 -31.00 -0.16
N ALA A 252 -1.29 -31.32 -1.45
CA ALA A 252 -0.36 -30.82 -2.46
C ALA A 252 -0.47 -29.29 -2.63
N GLY A 253 -1.70 -28.77 -2.73
CA GLY A 253 -1.95 -27.32 -2.80
C GLY A 253 -1.44 -26.60 -1.54
N ALA A 254 -1.71 -27.13 -0.36
CA ALA A 254 -1.24 -26.57 0.91
C ALA A 254 0.28 -26.65 1.06
N ALA A 255 0.91 -27.74 0.64
CA ALA A 255 2.37 -27.91 0.70
C ALA A 255 3.08 -26.90 -0.22
N LEU A 256 2.61 -26.73 -1.47
CA LEU A 256 3.18 -25.74 -2.39
C LEU A 256 2.94 -24.31 -1.91
N ALA A 257 1.74 -23.99 -1.43
CA ALA A 257 1.45 -22.69 -0.83
C ALA A 257 2.34 -22.40 0.40
N GLY A 258 2.52 -23.41 1.26
CA GLY A 258 3.40 -23.34 2.43
C GLY A 258 4.87 -23.13 2.05
N ALA A 259 5.36 -23.81 1.00
CA ALA A 259 6.71 -23.62 0.49
C ALA A 259 6.91 -22.19 -0.05
N VAL A 260 5.96 -21.66 -0.83
CA VAL A 260 6.01 -20.27 -1.34
C VAL A 260 5.97 -19.26 -0.19
N PHE A 261 5.13 -19.50 0.82
CA PHE A 261 5.09 -18.67 2.02
C PHE A 261 6.44 -18.69 2.76
N GLY A 262 7.05 -19.86 2.94
CA GLY A 262 8.36 -20.01 3.57
C GLY A 262 9.46 -19.26 2.83
N VAL A 263 9.54 -19.42 1.49
CA VAL A 263 10.51 -18.70 0.65
C VAL A 263 10.30 -17.20 0.72
N SER A 264 9.04 -16.74 0.62
CA SER A 264 8.71 -15.32 0.74
C SER A 264 9.11 -14.76 2.11
N HIS A 265 8.82 -15.48 3.20
CA HIS A 265 9.20 -15.07 4.54
C HIS A 265 10.73 -14.92 4.70
N LEU A 266 11.51 -15.88 4.20
CA LEU A 266 12.97 -15.82 4.27
C LEU A 266 13.52 -14.63 3.47
N LEU A 267 12.96 -14.37 2.29
CA LEU A 267 13.35 -13.25 1.45
C LEU A 267 12.97 -11.90 2.08
N GLN A 268 11.80 -11.81 2.72
CA GLN A 268 11.41 -10.63 3.49
C GLN A 268 12.41 -10.34 4.62
N ARG A 269 12.80 -11.37 5.40
CA ARG A 269 13.80 -11.21 6.47
C ARG A 269 15.11 -10.63 5.93
N ARG A 270 15.65 -11.21 4.86
CA ARG A 270 16.88 -10.70 4.23
C ARG A 270 16.76 -9.25 3.77
N LEU A 271 15.64 -8.88 3.13
CA LEU A 271 15.41 -7.51 2.70
C LEU A 271 15.29 -6.53 3.89
N TYR A 272 14.71 -6.96 5.01
CA TYR A 272 14.67 -6.14 6.23
C TYR A 272 16.07 -5.91 6.81
N ASP A 273 16.91 -6.93 6.83
CA ASP A 273 18.30 -6.82 7.30
C ASP A 273 19.10 -5.84 6.42
N GLU A 274 18.92 -5.91 5.10
CA GLU A 274 19.52 -4.96 4.14
C GLU A 274 19.03 -3.52 4.35
N VAL A 275 17.73 -3.31 4.61
CA VAL A 275 17.19 -1.97 4.90
C VAL A 275 17.75 -1.42 6.22
N GLN A 276 17.89 -2.25 7.25
CA GLN A 276 18.46 -1.82 8.53
C GLN A 276 19.93 -1.42 8.40
N ALA A 277 20.70 -2.12 7.55
CA ALA A 277 22.09 -1.77 7.26
C ALA A 277 22.24 -0.42 6.53
N LEU A 278 21.22 0.03 5.81
CA LEU A 278 21.22 1.30 5.06
C LEU A 278 20.75 2.50 5.90
N MET A 279 20.23 2.30 7.10
CA MET A 279 19.80 3.40 7.98
C MET A 279 20.97 3.95 8.82
N PRO A 280 21.15 5.28 8.92
CA PRO A 280 22.19 5.87 9.74
C PRO A 280 21.92 5.59 11.22
N GLY A 281 22.79 4.76 11.83
CA GLY A 281 22.67 4.32 13.23
C GLY A 281 22.25 2.86 13.44
N GLY A 282 22.39 1.99 12.43
CA GLY A 282 22.13 0.56 12.57
C GLY A 282 22.81 -0.04 13.80
N MET A 283 22.01 -0.38 14.82
CA MET A 283 22.47 -1.15 15.97
C MET A 283 22.74 -2.58 15.49
N ARG A 284 24.02 -2.87 15.25
CA ARG A 284 24.55 -4.21 15.51
C ARG A 284 24.93 -4.30 16.98
#